data_AF-A0A7K2XG52-F1
#
_entry.id   AF-A0A7K2XG52-F1
#
_cell.length_a   1.000
_cell.length_b   1.000
_cell.length_c   1.000
_cell.angle_alpha   90.00
_cell.angle_beta   90.00
_cell.angle_gamma   90.00
#
_symmetry.space_group_name_H-M   'P 1'
#
loop_
_entity.id
_entity.type
_entity.pdbx_description
1 polymer ?
#
loop_
_entity_poly.entity_id
_entity_poly.type
_entity_poly.pdbx_seq_one_letter_code
_entity_poly.pdbx_strand_id
1 'polypeptide(L)'
;LEAAARRADHAPVTALAAAENQRDTCAAVTLCADAVDRLFKTTGAGGLAEHDPVQQRWRDVTAVAAHAALDFDRAASAYAEASCAASGEDLR
;
A
#
# COMPACT_ATOMS: atom_id res chain seq x y z
N LEU A 1 -5.54 -3.57 7.85
CA LEU A 1 -4.26 -2.97 8.31
C LEU A 1 -3.79 -3.49 9.66
N GLU A 2 -4.68 -3.75 10.62
CA GLU A 2 -4.27 -4.27 11.94
C GLU A 2 -3.43 -5.56 11.87
N ALA A 3 -3.82 -6.51 11.00
CA ALA A 3 -3.05 -7.73 10.78
C ALA A 3 -1.64 -7.47 10.24
N ALA A 4 -1.48 -6.49 9.34
CA ALA A 4 -0.18 -6.09 8.78
C ALA A 4 0.71 -5.46 9.86
N ALA A 5 0.16 -4.54 10.67
CA ALA A 5 0.88 -3.96 11.80
C ALA A 5 1.32 -5.03 12.80
N ARG A 6 0.39 -5.92 13.20
CA ARG A 6 0.69 -7.03 14.11
C ARG A 6 1.79 -7.95 13.56
N ARG A 7 1.79 -8.22 12.24
CA ARG A 7 2.82 -9.01 11.59
C ARG A 7 4.17 -8.30 11.63
N ALA A 8 4.21 -7.00 11.32
CA ALA A 8 5.43 -6.20 11.36
C ALA A 8 6.04 -6.14 12.77
N ASP A 9 5.20 -6.05 13.81
CA ASP A 9 5.66 -5.91 15.19
C ASP A 9 6.05 -7.24 15.85
N HIS A 10 5.43 -8.35 15.45
CA HIS A 10 5.48 -9.60 16.23
C HIS A 10 5.76 -10.87 15.44
N ALA A 11 5.56 -10.89 14.12
CA ALA A 11 5.77 -12.11 13.36
C ALA A 11 7.27 -12.36 13.10
N PRO A 12 7.70 -13.64 13.02
CA PRO A 12 9.02 -13.98 12.51
C PRO A 12 9.22 -13.40 11.11
N VAL A 13 10.42 -12.88 10.85
CA VAL A 13 10.79 -12.36 9.53
C VAL A 13 11.05 -13.54 8.59
N THR A 14 10.03 -13.92 7.83
CA THR A 14 10.10 -14.93 6.76
C THR A 14 9.83 -14.29 5.41
N ALA A 15 10.22 -14.96 4.32
CA ALA A 15 9.92 -14.50 2.96
C ALA A 15 8.40 -14.33 2.74
N LEU A 16 7.59 -15.28 3.22
CA LEU A 16 6.14 -15.19 3.16
C LEU A 16 5.60 -14.02 3.99
N ALA A 17 6.05 -13.86 5.23
CA ALA A 17 5.59 -12.77 6.10
C ALA A 17 5.94 -11.39 5.51
N ALA A 18 7.14 -11.24 4.95
CA ALA A 18 7.55 -10.00 4.27
C ALA A 18 6.69 -9.73 3.02
N ALA A 19 6.46 -10.73 2.17
CA ALA A 19 5.66 -10.58 0.96
C ALA A 19 4.17 -10.29 1.26
N GLU A 20 3.60 -10.95 2.27
CA GLU A 20 2.27 -10.64 2.79
C GLU A 20 2.15 -9.19 3.26
N ASN A 21 3.12 -8.74 4.05
CA ASN A 21 3.10 -7.39 4.60
C ASN A 21 3.25 -6.35 3.50
N GLN A 22 4.07 -6.63 2.48
CA GLN A 22 4.25 -5.75 1.33
C GLN A 22 2.95 -5.64 0.52
N ARG A 23 2.32 -6.77 0.20
CA ARG A 23 1.02 -6.80 -0.49
C ARG A 23 -0.04 -6.00 0.28
N ASP A 24 -0.16 -6.22 1.58
CA ASP A 24 -1.13 -5.52 2.43
C ASP A 24 -0.86 -4.01 2.47
N THR A 25 0.42 -3.61 2.48
CA THR A 25 0.84 -2.21 2.46
C THR A 25 0.49 -1.55 1.12
N CYS A 26 0.81 -2.19 -0.02
CA CYS A 26 0.44 -1.67 -1.33
C CYS A 26 -1.08 -1.51 -1.47
N ALA A 27 -1.86 -2.53 -1.07
CA ALA A 27 -3.32 -2.47 -1.10
C ALA A 27 -3.86 -1.29 -0.29
N ALA A 28 -3.31 -1.06 0.90
CA ALA A 28 -3.72 0.04 1.76
C ALA A 28 -3.38 1.40 1.17
N VAL A 29 -2.20 1.57 0.58
CA VAL A 29 -1.83 2.83 -0.07
C VAL A 29 -2.74 3.10 -1.27
N THR A 30 -3.06 2.10 -2.10
CA THR A 30 -4.01 2.25 -3.21
C THR A 30 -5.37 2.74 -2.71
N LEU A 31 -5.92 2.11 -1.67
CA LEU A 31 -7.21 2.53 -1.09
C LEU A 31 -7.16 3.96 -0.51
N CYS A 32 -6.07 4.32 0.15
CA CYS A 32 -5.88 5.67 0.68
C CYS A 32 -5.76 6.72 -0.44
N ALA A 33 -5.00 6.43 -1.50
CA ALA A 33 -4.84 7.33 -2.64
C ALA A 33 -6.20 7.56 -3.35
N ASP A 34 -6.97 6.50 -3.58
CA ASP A 34 -8.31 6.60 -4.16
C ASP A 34 -9.27 7.41 -3.29
N ALA A 35 -9.23 7.22 -1.97
CA ALA A 35 -10.04 7.99 -1.04
C ALA A 35 -9.66 9.48 -1.06
N VAL A 36 -8.36 9.79 -1.06
CA VAL A 36 -7.86 11.17 -1.13
C VAL A 36 -8.21 11.83 -2.45
N ASP A 37 -8.12 11.12 -3.57
CA ASP A 37 -8.53 11.61 -4.88
C ASP A 37 -10.03 11.94 -4.93
N ARG A 38 -10.87 11.06 -4.35
CA ARG A 38 -12.32 11.31 -4.23
C ARG A 38 -12.62 12.54 -3.37
N LEU A 39 -11.92 12.73 -2.25
CA LEU A 39 -12.08 13.91 -1.40
C LEU A 39 -11.61 15.19 -2.12
N PHE A 40 -10.48 15.13 -2.82
CA PHE A 40 -9.96 16.28 -3.55
C PHE A 40 -10.94 16.75 -4.63
N LYS A 41 -11.59 15.83 -5.34
CA LYS A 41 -12.63 16.15 -6.34
C LYS A 41 -13.84 16.91 -5.78
N THR A 42 -14.11 16.86 -4.47
CA THR A 42 -15.21 17.63 -3.86
C THR A 42 -14.84 19.06 -3.48
N THR A 43 -13.56 19.45 -3.59
CA THR A 43 -13.07 20.77 -3.15
C THR A 43 -13.41 21.92 -4.11
N GLY A 44 -13.71 21.59 -5.38
CA GLY A 44 -13.92 22.57 -6.44
C GLY A 44 -12.65 23.35 -6.79
N ALA A 45 -12.78 24.39 -7.63
CA ALA A 45 -11.62 25.15 -8.11
C ALA A 45 -10.83 25.86 -6.99
N GLY A 46 -11.48 26.18 -5.86
CA GLY A 46 -10.82 26.80 -4.71
C GLY A 46 -9.72 25.92 -4.09
N GLY A 47 -9.90 24.59 -4.11
CA GLY A 47 -8.92 23.64 -3.59
C GLY A 47 -7.61 23.59 -4.38
N LEU A 48 -7.55 24.21 -5.56
CA LEU A 48 -6.32 24.35 -6.37
C LEU A 48 -5.48 25.57 -5.98
N ALA A 49 -6.01 26.49 -5.17
CA ALA A 49 -5.29 27.68 -4.80
C ALA A 49 -4.05 27.34 -3.95
N GLU A 50 -2.93 28.03 -4.17
CA GLU A 50 -1.67 27.73 -3.47
C GLU A 50 -1.76 27.89 -1.95
N HIS A 51 -2.64 28.79 -1.48
CA HIS A 51 -2.90 28.99 -0.06
C HIS A 51 -3.82 27.93 0.55
N ASP A 52 -4.52 27.14 -0.27
CA ASP A 52 -5.31 26.02 0.21
C ASP A 52 -4.39 24.80 0.40
N PRO A 53 -4.28 24.25 1.62
CA PRO A 53 -3.41 23.11 1.88
C PRO A 53 -3.92 21.79 1.29
N VAL A 54 -5.15 21.72 0.75
CA VAL A 54 -5.72 20.46 0.24
C VAL A 54 -5.01 19.94 -1.00
N GLN A 55 -4.60 20.81 -1.94
CA GLN A 55 -3.83 20.38 -3.11
C GLN A 55 -2.45 19.83 -2.72
N GLN A 56 -1.81 20.37 -1.69
CA GLN A 56 -0.51 19.88 -1.24
C GLN A 56 -0.65 18.46 -0.69
N ARG A 57 -1.66 18.23 0.17
CA ARG A 57 -1.93 16.89 0.73
C ARG A 57 -2.27 15.87 -0.35
N TRP A 58 -3.05 16.25 -1.35
CA TRP A 58 -3.36 15.39 -2.50
C TRP A 58 -2.09 15.05 -3.30
N ARG A 59 -1.23 16.04 -3.58
CA ARG A 59 0.06 15.81 -4.27
C ARG A 59 1.00 14.92 -3.46
N ASP A 60 1.09 15.12 -2.15
CA ASP A 60 1.94 14.33 -1.26
C ASP A 60 1.52 12.86 -1.26
N VAL A 61 0.22 12.58 -1.11
CA VAL A 61 -0.30 11.20 -1.16
C VAL A 61 -0.09 10.58 -2.54
N THR A 62 -0.31 11.35 -3.61
CA THR A 62 -0.08 10.88 -4.98
C THR A 62 1.39 10.54 -5.21
N ALA A 63 2.32 11.36 -4.70
CA ALA A 63 3.76 11.12 -4.80
C ALA A 63 4.18 9.85 -4.04
N VAL A 64 3.65 9.64 -2.83
CA VAL A 64 3.88 8.42 -2.06
C VAL A 64 3.34 7.20 -2.82
N ALA A 65 2.11 7.26 -3.34
CA ALA A 65 1.49 6.15 -4.06
C ALA A 65 2.25 5.78 -5.37
N ALA A 66 2.94 6.74 -5.97
CA ALA A 66 3.77 6.52 -7.16
C ALA A 66 5.16 5.91 -6.86
N HIS A 67 5.52 5.70 -5.59
CA HIS A 67 6.81 5.13 -5.24
C HIS A 67 6.93 3.68 -5.72
N ALA A 68 8.03 3.32 -6.37
CA ALA A 68 8.26 1.97 -6.92
C ALA A 68 8.22 0.81 -5.89
N ALA A 69 8.30 1.12 -4.60
CA ALA A 69 8.14 0.12 -3.54
C ALA A 69 6.66 -0.28 -3.39
N LEU A 70 5.74 0.61 -3.78
CA LEU A 70 4.30 0.48 -3.63
C LEU A 70 3.61 0.01 -4.92
N ASP A 71 4.38 -0.59 -5.82
CA ASP A 71 3.85 -1.27 -7.00
C ASP A 71 3.05 -2.51 -6.55
N PHE A 72 1.73 -2.45 -6.74
CA PHE A 72 0.81 -3.50 -6.29
C PHE A 72 0.98 -4.80 -7.07
N ASP A 73 1.19 -4.74 -8.38
CA ASP A 73 1.32 -5.93 -9.24
C ASP A 73 2.59 -6.70 -8.88
N ARG A 74 3.69 -5.97 -8.65
CA ARG A 74 4.94 -6.55 -8.16
C ARG A 74 4.77 -7.19 -6.78
N ALA A 75 4.11 -6.51 -5.85
CA ALA A 75 3.88 -7.03 -4.50
C ALA A 75 2.97 -8.27 -4.52
N ALA A 76 1.93 -8.28 -5.34
CA ALA A 76 1.03 -9.41 -5.50
C ALA A 76 1.75 -10.63 -6.09
N SER A 77 2.60 -10.41 -7.10
CA SER A 77 3.42 -11.48 -7.69
C SER A 77 4.37 -12.11 -6.68
N ALA A 78 5.11 -11.28 -5.93
CA ALA A 78 6.02 -11.76 -4.89
C ALA A 78 5.29 -12.54 -3.77
N TYR A 79 4.09 -12.10 -3.39
CA TYR A 79 3.26 -12.83 -2.44
C TYR A 79 2.82 -14.19 -2.97
N ALA A 80 2.39 -14.27 -4.23
CA ALA A 80 1.98 -15.52 -4.85
C ALA A 80 3.13 -16.54 -4.89
N GLU A 81 4.32 -16.09 -5.30
CA GLU A 81 5.54 -16.92 -5.33
C GLU A 81 5.89 -17.45 -3.93
N ALA A 82 5.93 -16.57 -2.93
CA ALA A 82 6.26 -16.95 -1.56
C ALA A 82 5.21 -17.91 -0.94
N SER A 83 3.93 -17.73 -1.29
CA SER A 83 2.84 -18.58 -0.81
C SER A 83 2.96 -19.99 -1.39
N CYS A 84 3.22 -20.11 -2.69
CA CYS A 84 3.45 -21.41 -3.34
C CYS A 84 4.68 -22.12 -2.76
N ALA A 85 5.77 -21.40 -2.49
CA ALA A 85 6.97 -21.97 -1.90
C ALA A 85 6.70 -22.55 -0.49
N ALA A 86 6.00 -21.78 0.36
CA ALA A 86 5.66 -22.22 1.72
C ALA A 86 4.76 -23.45 1.73
N SER A 87 3.72 -23.50 0.89
CA SER A 87 2.87 -24.70 0.76
C SER A 87 3.64 -25.92 0.25
N GLY A 88 4.70 -25.72 -0.54
CA GLY A 88 5.57 -26.79 -1.01
C GLY A 88 6.55 -27.32 0.05
N GLU A 89 6.87 -26.53 1.08
CA GLU A 89 7.63 -26.99 2.26
C GLU A 89 6.76 -27.83 3.18
N ASP A 90 5.48 -27.46 3.38
CA ASP A 90 4.53 -28.22 4.21
C ASP A 90 4.21 -29.63 3.67
N LEU A 91 4.43 -29.86 2.37
CA LEU A 91 4.18 -31.13 1.69
C LEU A 91 5.41 -32.06 1.65
N ARG A 92 6.57 -31.64 2.18
CA ARG A 92 7.80 -32.44 2.22
C ARG A 92 8.08 -32.97 3.62
#